data_AF-A0A7D6CQK4-F1
#
_entry.id   AF-A0A7D6CQK4-F1
#
_cell.length_a   1.000
_cell.length_b   1.000
_cell.length_c   1.000
_cell.angle_alpha   90.00
_cell.angle_beta   90.00
_cell.angle_gamma   90.00
#
_symmetry.space_group_name_H-M   'P 1'
#
loop_
_entity.id
_entity.type
_entity.pdbx_description
1 polymer ?
#
loop_
_entity_poly.entity_id
_entity_poly.type
_entity_poly.pdbx_seq_one_letter_code
_entity_poly.pdbx_strand_id
1 'polypeptide(L)' 'MDDILHGTLTSSPVFTKAVDLDSVPEGYEAMDEREAIKTLVTLDE' A
#
# COMPACT_ATOMS: atom_id res chain seq x y z
N MET A 1 2.83 10.83 -13.39
CA MET A 1 2.57 9.38 -13.60
C MET A 1 3.47 8.83 -14.70
N ASP A 2 3.83 9.65 -15.69
CA ASP A 2 4.68 9.24 -16.81
C ASP A 2 5.98 8.55 -16.38
N ASP A 3 6.70 9.07 -15.38
CA ASP A 3 7.95 8.44 -14.93
C ASP A 3 7.76 7.02 -14.36
N ILE A 4 6.58 6.70 -13.82
CA ILE A 4 6.25 5.35 -13.36
C ILE A 4 5.98 4.44 -14.57
N LEU A 5 5.21 4.94 -15.55
CA LEU A 5 4.86 4.19 -16.75
C LEU A 5 6.06 3.94 -17.66
N HIS A 6 7.01 4.88 -17.70
CA HIS A 6 8.28 4.72 -18.42
C HIS A 6 9.34 3.94 -17.62
N GLY A 7 9.05 3.51 -16.39
CA GLY A 7 9.95 2.73 -15.55
C GLY A 7 11.10 3.53 -14.90
N THR A 8 11.11 4.86 -15.06
CA THR A 8 12.07 5.78 -14.42
C THR A 8 11.90 5.80 -12.89
N LEU A 9 10.69 5.58 -12.39
CA LEU A 9 10.38 5.49 -10.96
C LEU A 9 9.61 4.21 -10.66
N THR A 10 10.09 3.40 -9.71
CA THR A 10 9.36 2.20 -9.27
C THR A 10 8.51 2.51 -8.03
N SER A 11 7.18 2.38 -8.15
CA SER A 11 6.25 2.66 -7.04
C SER A 11 5.94 1.45 -6.15
N SER A 12 6.23 0.21 -6.58
CA SER A 12 5.95 -0.98 -5.75
C SER A 12 6.62 -0.98 -4.37
N PRO A 13 7.90 -0.56 -4.20
CA PRO A 13 8.60 -0.67 -2.92
C PRO A 13 8.00 0.12 -1.76
N VAL A 14 7.14 1.11 -2.03
CA VAL A 14 6.53 1.90 -0.94
C VAL A 14 5.35 1.19 -0.28
N PHE A 15 4.75 0.19 -0.94
CA PHE A 15 3.68 -0.62 -0.37
C PHE A 15 4.28 -1.79 0.41
N THR A 16 4.11 -1.77 1.72
CA THR A 16 4.70 -2.77 2.64
C THR A 16 3.65 -3.67 3.28
N LYS A 17 2.37 -3.34 3.12
CA LYS A 17 1.23 -4.12 3.63
C LYS A 17 0.10 -4.13 2.60
N ALA A 18 -0.62 -5.24 2.51
CA ALA A 18 -1.86 -5.36 1.74
C ALA A 18 -3.00 -5.76 2.67
N VAL A 19 -4.19 -5.21 2.47
CA VAL A 19 -5.41 -5.51 3.24
C VAL A 19 -6.61 -5.57 2.30
N ASP A 20 -7.63 -6.32 2.67
CA ASP A 20 -8.93 -6.27 2.00
C ASP A 20 -9.73 -5.01 2.40
N LEU A 21 -10.92 -4.84 1.80
CA LEU A 21 -11.76 -3.67 2.02
C LEU A 21 -12.31 -3.56 3.44
N ASP A 22 -12.63 -4.68 4.08
CA ASP A 22 -13.17 -4.71 5.44
C ASP A 22 -12.07 -4.46 6.49
N SER A 23 -10.82 -4.74 6.13
CA SER A 23 -9.63 -4.63 6.98
C SER A 23 -8.87 -3.30 6.82
N VAL A 24 -9.48 -2.29 6.20
CA VAL A 24 -8.92 -0.94 6.10
C VAL A 24 -8.51 -0.34 7.46
N PRO A 25 -9.27 -0.52 8.57
CA PRO A 25 -8.86 -0.04 9.89
C PRO A 25 -7.50 -0.60 10.35
N GLU A 26 -7.23 -1.89 10.11
CA GLU A 26 -5.94 -2.53 10.42
C GLU A 26 -4.79 -1.88 9.62
N GLY A 27 -5.08 -1.50 8.37
CA GLY A 27 -4.15 -0.77 7.53
C GLY A 27 -3.72 0.57 8.14
N TYR A 28 -4.65 1.29 8.79
CA TYR A 28 -4.35 2.56 9.47
C TYR A 28 -3.59 2.34 10.78
N GLU A 29 -3.98 1.36 11.58
CA GLU A 29 -3.30 1.01 12.82
C GLU A 29 -1.83 0.65 12.56
N ALA A 30 -1.56 -0.21 11.57
CA ALA A 30 -0.20 -0.57 11.19
C ALA A 30 0.65 0.63 10.72
N MET A 31 0.02 1.66 10.12
CA MET A 31 0.72 2.89 9.75
C MET A 31 1.00 3.80 10.96
N ASP A 32 0.09 3.85 11.93
CA ASP A 32 0.27 4.61 13.18
C ASP A 32 1.40 4.02 14.05
N GLU A 33 1.41 2.70 14.17
CA GLU A 33 2.43 1.93 14.90
C GLU A 33 3.78 1.87 14.17
N ARG A 34 3.86 2.44 12.95
CA ARG A 34 5.04 2.44 12.06
C ARG A 34 5.50 1.03 11.66
N GLU A 35 4.58 0.08 11.63
CA GLU A 35 4.80 -1.26 11.08
C GLU A 35 4.63 -1.30 9.56
N ALA A 36 3.89 -0.34 8.98
CA ALA A 36 3.70 -0.18 7.54
C ALA A 36 4.05 1.23 7.05
N ILE A 37 4.66 1.33 5.86
CA ILE A 37 4.93 2.59 5.16
C ILE A 37 3.71 3.02 4.34
N LYS A 38 3.14 2.09 3.57
CA LYS A 38 1.92 2.30 2.79
C LYS A 38 1.16 0.99 2.66
N THR A 39 -0.16 1.10 2.81
CA THR A 39 -1.07 -0.03 2.67
C THR A 39 -1.71 -0.03 1.29
N LEU A 40 -1.72 -1.19 0.63
CA LEU A 40 -2.45 -1.45 -0.60
C LEU A 40 -3.79 -2.10 -0.24
N VAL A 41 -4.90 -1.47 -0.59
CA VAL A 41 -6.23 -2.08 -0.44
C VAL A 41 -6.52 -2.91 -1.69
N THR A 42 -6.83 -4.19 -1.50
CA THR A 42 -7.23 -5.08 -2.59
C THR A 42 -8.72 -5.41 -2.52
N LEU A 43 -9.28 -5.72 -3.68
CA LEU A 43 -10.66 -6.18 -3.86
C LEU A 43 -10.61 -7.69 -4.17
N ASP A 44 -9.92 -8.46 -3.34
CA ASP A 44 -9.99 -9.93 -3.43
C ASP A 44 -11.17 -10.41 -2.55
N GLU A 45 -11.92 -11.40 -3.02
CA GLU A 45 -13.00 -12.08 -2.27
C GLU A 45 -12.46 -13.01 -1.17
#